data_AF-A0A0C2WD27-F1
#
_entry.id   AF-A0A0C2WD27-F1
#
_cell.length_a   1.000
_cell.length_b   1.000
_cell.length_c   1.000
_cell.angle_alpha   90.00
_cell.angle_beta   90.00
_cell.angle_gamma   90.00
#
_symmetry.space_group_name_H-M   'P 1'
#
loop_
_entity.id
_entity.type
_entity.pdbx_description
1 polymer ?
#
loop_
_entity_poly.entity_id
_entity_poly.type
_entity_poly.pdbx_seq_one_letter_code
_entity_poly.pdbx_strand_id
1 'polypeptide(L)' 'PINAGGLAVVYKGSYRGAQVALKRVNTGKIDKAFLQEALTWRTLSHKYILPFLGIFVDSSESFFSLVSPFMENGTL' A
#
# COMPACT_ATOMS: atom_id res chain seq x y z
N PRO A 1 -9.12 8.14 -5.40
CA PRO A 1 -8.09 8.36 -4.35
C PRO A 1 -8.81 8.73 -3.05
N ILE A 2 -8.30 8.31 -1.89
CA ILE A 2 -8.88 8.67 -0.58
C ILE A 2 -8.05 9.70 0.16
N ASN A 3 -6.73 9.73 -0.08
CA ASN A 3 -5.83 10.75 0.45
C ASN A 3 -4.58 10.85 -0.44
N ALA A 4 -3.91 12.00 -0.44
CA ALA A 4 -2.69 12.24 -1.19
C ALA A 4 -1.65 12.95 -0.30
N GLY A 5 -0.42 12.44 -0.31
CA GLY A 5 0.73 13.08 0.31
C GLY A 5 1.83 13.34 -0.72
N GLY A 6 2.93 13.97 -0.29
CA GLY A 6 4.02 14.36 -1.20
C GLY A 6 4.70 13.18 -1.92
N LEU A 7 4.70 11.98 -1.32
CA LEU A 7 5.42 10.81 -1.83
C LEU A 7 4.50 9.73 -2.43
N ALA A 8 3.22 9.75 -2.07
CA ALA A 8 2.28 8.70 -2.44
C ALA A 8 0.83 9.18 -2.40
N VAL A 9 0.00 8.51 -3.18
CA VAL A 9 -1.46 8.65 -3.14
C VAL A 9 -2.05 7.34 -2.66
N VAL A 10 -2.97 7.43 -1.70
CA VAL A 10 -3.68 6.26 -1.19
C VAL A 10 -5.02 6.11 -1.92
N TYR A 11 -5.29 4.90 -2.38
CA TYR A 11 -6.55 4.51 -3.00
C TYR A 11 -7.24 3.45 -2.16
N LYS A 12 -8.56 3.37 -2.28
CA LYS A 12 -9.36 2.26 -1.78
C LYS A 12 -9.65 1.30 -2.93
N GLY A 13 -9.55 0.01 -2.67
CA GLY A 13 -9.85 -1.04 -3.65
C GLY A 13 -10.53 -2.25 -3.02
N SER A 14 -10.72 -3.30 -3.83
CA SER A 14 -11.28 -4.58 -3.40
C SER A 14 -10.36 -5.71 -3.84
N TYR A 15 -10.07 -6.64 -2.94
CA TYR A 15 -9.29 -7.85 -3.21
C TYR A 15 -9.91 -9.03 -2.48
N ARG A 16 -10.27 -10.09 -3.22
CA ARG A 16 -10.93 -11.31 -2.69
C ARG A 16 -12.16 -11.01 -1.81
N GLY A 17 -12.94 -10.00 -2.21
CA GLY A 17 -14.14 -9.58 -1.48
C GLY A 17 -13.88 -8.69 -0.25
N ALA A 18 -12.63 -8.41 0.11
CA ALA A 18 -12.27 -7.52 1.21
C ALA A 18 -11.84 -6.13 0.69
N GLN A 19 -12.12 -5.09 1.47
CA GLN A 19 -11.63 -3.74 1.18
C GLN A 19 -10.15 -3.61 1.53
N VAL A 20 -9.38 -3.03 0.61
CA VAL A 20 -7.94 -2.82 0.75
C VAL A 20 -7.55 -1.37 0.52
N ALA A 21 -6.48 -0.94 1.16
CA ALA A 21 -5.79 0.31 0.85
C ALA A 21 -4.62 0.01 -0.10
N LEU A 22 -4.46 0.86 -1.11
CA LEU A 22 -3.33 0.82 -2.05
C LEU A 22 -2.55 2.12 -1.89
N LYS A 23 -1.36 2.06 -1.30
CA LYS A 23 -0.42 3.18 -1.24
C LYS A 23 0.41 3.19 -2.51
N ARG A 24 -0.03 3.96 -3.51
CA ARG A 24 0.63 4.12 -4.80
C ARG A 24 1.78 5.12 -4.68
N VAL A 25 3.00 4.70 -5.00
CA VAL A 25 4.15 5.62 -5.05
C VAL A 25 4.15 6.42 -6.35
N ASN A 26 4.55 7.69 -6.28
CA ASN A 26 4.53 8.61 -7.42
C ASN A 26 5.63 8.32 -8.45
N THR A 27 6.69 7.62 -8.07
CA THR A 27 7.94 7.53 -8.84
C THR A 27 7.88 6.55 -10.03
N GLY A 28 6.77 5.82 -10.22
CA GLY A 28 6.60 4.84 -11.31
C GLY A 28 7.68 3.76 -11.36
N LYS A 29 8.51 3.65 -10.32
CA LYS A 29 9.68 2.79 -10.24
C LYS A 29 9.74 2.17 -8.86
N ILE A 30 10.19 0.92 -8.81
CA ILE A 30 10.59 0.27 -7.57
C ILE A 30 11.96 0.83 -7.19
N ASP A 31 11.99 1.77 -6.25
CA ASP A 31 13.22 2.31 -5.69
C ASP A 31 13.58 1.67 -4.34
N LYS A 32 14.74 2.04 -3.81
CA LYS A 32 15.23 1.52 -2.53
C LYS A 32 14.29 1.83 -1.37
N ALA A 33 13.64 3.00 -1.36
CA ALA A 33 12.74 3.40 -0.29
C ALA A 33 11.46 2.54 -0.30
N PHE A 34 10.89 2.32 -1.48
CA PHE A 34 9.75 1.42 -1.67
C PHE A 34 10.08 -0.01 -1.21
N LEU A 35 11.23 -0.55 -1.63
CA LEU A 35 11.64 -1.91 -1.22
C LEU A 35 11.89 -2.02 0.27
N GLN A 36 12.53 -1.01 0.88
CA GLN A 36 12.74 -0.98 2.32
C GLN A 36 11.41 -0.98 3.07
N GLU A 37 10.45 -0.15 2.67
CA GLU A 37 9.12 -0.12 3.29
C GLU A 37 8.42 -1.49 3.14
N ALA A 38 8.41 -2.07 1.94
CA ALA A 38 7.78 -3.37 1.69
C ALA A 38 8.43 -4.51 2.50
N LEU A 39 9.77 -4.60 2.52
CA LEU A 39 10.50 -5.66 3.21
C LEU A 39 10.38 -5.54 4.72
N THR A 40 10.52 -4.33 5.27
CA THR A 40 10.32 -4.09 6.70
C THR A 40 8.88 -4.42 7.09
N TRP A 41 7.89 -3.97 6.32
CA TRP A 41 6.50 -4.23 6.67
C TRP A 41 6.14 -5.71 6.58
N ARG A 42 6.68 -6.44 5.60
CA ARG A 42 6.51 -7.89 5.46
C ARG A 42 6.99 -8.68 6.67
N THR A 43 8.03 -8.23 7.37
CA THR A 43 8.57 -8.95 8.53
C THR A 43 7.80 -8.68 9.83
N LEU A 44 6.91 -7.69 9.85
CA LEU A 44 6.11 -7.35 11.03
C LEU A 44 4.85 -8.23 11.10
N SER A 45 4.71 -8.98 12.19
CA SER A 45 3.53 -9.81 12.46
C SER A 45 3.09 -9.64 13.90
N HIS A 46 2.14 -8.74 14.14
CA HIS A 46 1.61 -8.44 15.47
C HIS A 46 0.19 -7.88 15.39
N LYS A 47 -0.66 -8.13 16.39
CA LYS A 47 -2.09 -7.74 16.40
C LYS A 47 -2.36 -6.24 16.26
N TYR A 48 -1.38 -5.39 16.60
CA TYR A 48 -1.50 -3.92 16.53
C TYR A 48 -0.67 -3.30 15.40
N ILE A 49 -0.09 -4.12 14.54
CA ILE A 49 0.55 -3.66 13.31
C ILE A 49 -0.36 -4.05 12.16
N LEU A 50 -0.68 -3.07 11.30
CA LEU A 50 -1.50 -3.33 10.13
C LEU A 50 -0.80 -4.39 9.26
N PRO A 51 -1.47 -5.48 8.84
CA PRO A 51 -0.80 -6.52 8.08
C PRO A 51 -0.49 -6.07 6.66
N PHE A 52 0.69 -6.46 6.17
CA PHE A 52 1.09 -6.27 4.79
C PHE A 52 0.53 -7.40 3.92
N LEU A 53 -0.34 -7.07 2.96
CA LEU A 53 -0.97 -8.06 2.08
C LEU A 53 -0.13 -8.34 0.84
N GLY A 54 0.67 -7.38 0.38
CA GLY A 54 1.57 -7.56 -0.75
C GLY A 54 1.76 -6.30 -1.58
N ILE A 55 2.24 -6.51 -2.81
CA ILE A 55 2.48 -5.46 -3.79
C ILE A 55 1.49 -5.65 -4.94
N PHE A 56 0.78 -4.58 -5.29
CA PHE A 56 0.00 -4.51 -6.52
C PHE A 56 0.85 -3.83 -7.60
N VAL A 57 0.89 -4.46 -8.78
CA VAL A 57 1.60 -3.96 -9.96
C VAL A 57 0.58 -3.77 -11.06
N ASP A 58 0.46 -2.53 -11.55
CA ASP A 58 -0.30 -2.25 -12.76
C ASP A 58 0.64 -2.23 -13.95
N SER A 59 0.63 -3.31 -14.74
CA SER A 59 1.47 -3.47 -15.92
C SER A 59 1.20 -2.44 -17.01
N SER A 60 0.00 -1.83 -17.02
CA SER A 60 -0.38 -0.85 -18.04
C SER A 60 0.09 0.56 -17.72
N GLU A 61 0.15 0.91 -16.44
CA GLU A 61 0.40 2.27 -15.97
C GLU A 61 1.77 2.42 -15.27
N SER A 62 2.57 1.34 -15.18
CA SER A 62 3.88 1.34 -14.53
C SER A 62 3.87 1.86 -13.08
N PHE A 63 2.75 1.70 -12.36
CA PHE A 63 2.66 2.09 -10.95
C PHE A 63 2.69 0.88 -10.03
N PHE A 64 3.35 1.07 -8.89
CA PHE A 64 3.49 0.08 -7.82
C PHE A 64 2.74 0.57 -6.59
N SER A 65 2.03 -0.34 -5.91
CA SER A 65 1.34 -0.02 -4.67
C SER A 65 1.63 -1.03 -3.58
N LEU A 66 1.86 -0.55 -2.36
CA LEU A 66 1.84 -1.37 -1.15
C LEU A 66 0.38 -1.59 -0.74
N VAL A 67 0.02 -2.82 -0.39
CA VAL A 67 -1.37 -3.23 -0.13
C VAL A 67 -1.54 -3.65 1.33
N SER A 68 -2.58 -3.15 1.97
CA SER A 68 -3.00 -3.51 3.33
C SER A 68 -4.53 -3.56 3.44
N PRO A 69 -5.11 -4.10 4.52
CA PRO A 69 -6.54 -3.94 4.78
C PRO A 69 -6.91 -2.45 4.88
N PHE A 70 -8.10 -2.12 4.41
CA PHE A 70 -8.62 -0.76 4.56
C PHE A 70 -9.08 -0.50 6.00
N MET A 71 -8.60 0.60 6.59
CA MET A 71 -9.00 1.04 7.93
C MET A 71 -10.16 2.04 7.81
N GLU A 72 -11.38 1.60 8.09
CA GLU A 72 -12.60 2.41 7.91
C GLU A 72 -12.58 3.71 8.74
N ASN A 73 -12.06 3.65 9.95
CA ASN A 73 -11.96 4.81 10.85
C ASN A 73 -10.73 5.69 10.59
N GLY A 74 -9.89 5.34 9.61
CA GLY A 74 -8.72 6.14 9.23
C GLY A 74 -7.63 6.18 10.30
N THR A 75 -7.00 7.35 10.43
CA THR A 75 -5.93 7.64 11.40
C THR A 75 -6.51 8.13 12.72
N LEU A 76 -5.83 7.84 13.84
CA LEU A 76 -6.12 8.42 15.15
C LEU A 76 -5.84 9.93 15.18
#